data_AF-A0A937V9N3-F1
#
_entry.id   AF-A0A937V9N3-F1
#
_cell.length_a   1.000
_cell.length_b   1.000
_cell.length_c   1.000
_cell.angle_alpha   90.00
_cell.angle_beta   90.00
_cell.angle_gamma   90.00
#
_symmetry.space_group_name_H-M   'P 1'
#
loop_
_entity.id
_entity.type
_entity.pdbx_description
1 polymer ?
#
loop_
_entity_poly.entity_id
_entity_poly.type
_entity_poly.pdbx_seq_one_letter_code
_entity_poly.pdbx_strand_id
1 'polypeptide(L)'
;MTDNLDLARVTFLGVVAIAVSWILRRRLLGAEAKAHWENSRPAPLTPDELRRLQRWQRRMRWVALGTLFYLGVMVGFTSALPDEAMLLRRLAFLVLPAMILAGVVLQFSVRCPRFELPLGLQSSLGVPPDCERCGVGQLAPKPQAPRR
;
A
#
# COMPACT_ATOMS: atom_id res chain seq x y z
N MET A 1 -28.77 7.07 24.50
CA MET A 1 -27.30 7.16 24.36
C MET A 1 -26.69 5.95 23.63
N THR A 2 -27.49 4.94 23.29
CA THR A 2 -27.14 3.71 22.55
C THR A 2 -27.14 3.90 21.03
N ASP A 3 -27.96 4.80 20.49
CA ASP A 3 -28.18 4.93 19.03
C ASP A 3 -26.93 5.40 18.24
N ASN A 4 -26.08 6.22 18.86
CA ASN A 4 -24.83 6.67 18.23
C ASN A 4 -23.77 5.56 18.15
N LEU A 5 -23.84 4.56 19.02
CA LEU A 5 -22.89 3.45 19.04
C LEU A 5 -23.22 2.42 17.94
N ASP A 6 -24.52 2.20 17.67
CA ASP A 6 -24.96 1.32 16.59
C ASP A 6 -24.68 1.92 15.21
N LEU A 7 -24.88 3.23 15.03
CA LEU A 7 -24.56 3.89 13.77
C LEU A 7 -23.05 3.85 13.45
N ALA A 8 -22.19 4.03 14.45
CA ALA A 8 -20.73 3.91 14.30
C ALA A 8 -20.28 2.47 13.98
N ARG A 9 -20.95 1.47 14.56
CA ARG A 9 -20.67 0.05 14.25
C ARG A 9 -21.12 -0.34 12.86
N VAL A 10 -22.31 0.07 12.44
CA VAL A 10 -22.85 -0.24 11.10
C VAL A 10 -21.99 0.41 10.01
N THR A 11 -21.59 1.66 10.19
CA THR A 11 -20.70 2.35 9.25
C THR A 11 -19.32 1.70 9.20
N PHE A 12 -18.72 1.35 10.36
CA PHE A 12 -17.44 0.64 10.40
C PHE A 12 -17.51 -0.73 9.71
N LEU A 13 -18.53 -1.53 10.00
CA LEU A 13 -18.74 -2.84 9.37
C LEU A 13 -18.98 -2.71 7.86
N GLY A 14 -19.73 -1.70 7.43
CA GLY A 14 -19.96 -1.41 6.01
C GLY A 14 -18.65 -1.07 5.28
N VAL A 15 -17.82 -0.20 5.86
CA VAL A 15 -16.51 0.16 5.28
C VAL A 15 -15.58 -1.06 5.21
N VAL A 16 -15.54 -1.87 6.27
CA VAL A 16 -14.75 -3.11 6.30
C VAL A 16 -15.23 -4.10 5.24
N ALA A 17 -16.54 -4.32 5.12
CA ALA A 17 -17.11 -5.24 4.14
C ALA A 17 -16.82 -4.80 2.70
N ILE A 18 -16.94 -3.50 2.40
CA ILE A 18 -16.59 -2.94 1.07
C ILE A 18 -15.10 -3.14 0.78
N ALA A 19 -14.23 -2.83 1.75
CA ALA A 19 -12.79 -3.00 1.60
C ALA A 19 -12.43 -4.47 1.36
N VAL A 20 -12.97 -5.40 2.15
CA VAL A 20 -12.74 -6.84 2.02
C VAL A 20 -13.24 -7.37 0.68
N SER A 21 -14.44 -6.99 0.27
CA SER A 21 -15.04 -7.40 -1.00
C SER A 21 -14.23 -6.89 -2.20
N TRP A 22 -13.74 -5.64 -2.13
CA TRP A 22 -12.84 -5.06 -3.13
C TRP A 22 -11.49 -5.80 -3.21
N ILE A 23 -10.90 -6.15 -2.05
CA ILE A 23 -9.65 -6.92 -1.97
C ILE A 23 -9.83 -8.33 -2.57
N LEU A 24 -10.90 -9.02 -2.21
CA LEU A 24 -11.21 -10.38 -2.70
C LEU A 24 -11.44 -10.40 -4.22
N ARG A 25 -12.27 -9.48 -4.73
CA ARG A 25 -12.55 -9.39 -6.18
C ARG A 25 -11.26 -9.19 -6.98
N ARG A 26 -10.35 -8.35 -6.49
CA ARG A 26 -9.04 -8.15 -7.13
C ARG A 26 -8.14 -9.38 -7.07
N ARG A 27 -8.18 -10.15 -5.97
CA ARG A 27 -7.40 -11.40 -5.86
C ARG A 27 -7.87 -12.44 -6.88
N LEU A 28 -9.17 -12.56 -7.08
CA LEU A 28 -9.75 -13.49 -8.06
C LEU A 28 -9.32 -13.13 -9.49
N LEU A 29 -9.48 -11.86 -9.89
CA LEU A 29 -8.99 -11.37 -11.19
C LEU A 29 -7.48 -11.59 -11.36
N GLY A 30 -6.73 -11.48 -10.26
CA GLY A 30 -5.30 -11.76 -10.25
C GLY A 30 -4.93 -13.24 -10.44
N ALA A 31 -5.78 -14.18 -10.03
CA ALA A 31 -5.54 -15.61 -10.15
C ALA A 31 -5.80 -16.10 -11.58
N GLU A 32 -6.90 -15.64 -12.20
CA GLU A 32 -7.25 -15.99 -13.58
C GLU A 32 -6.18 -15.52 -14.57
N ALA A 33 -5.69 -14.30 -14.39
CA ALA A 33 -4.63 -13.80 -15.26
C ALA A 33 -3.33 -14.61 -15.10
N LYS A 34 -3.01 -15.13 -13.91
CA LYS A 34 -1.79 -15.93 -13.69
C LYS A 34 -1.77 -17.19 -14.56
N ALA A 35 -2.91 -17.88 -14.69
CA ALA A 35 -3.02 -19.11 -15.47
C ALA A 35 -2.75 -18.90 -16.97
N HIS A 36 -3.02 -17.70 -17.50
CA HIS A 36 -2.83 -17.41 -18.93
C HIS A 36 -1.36 -17.16 -19.31
N TRP A 37 -0.53 -16.71 -18.38
CA TRP A 37 0.81 -16.16 -18.69
C TRP A 37 2.00 -17.08 -18.43
N GLU A 38 1.77 -18.24 -17.80
CA GLU A 38 2.83 -19.23 -17.51
C GLU A 38 3.58 -19.71 -18.77
N ASN A 39 2.99 -19.52 -19.96
CA ASN A 39 3.58 -19.87 -21.25
C ASN A 39 4.37 -18.75 -21.95
N SER A 40 4.37 -17.51 -21.44
CA SER A 40 5.03 -16.37 -22.12
C SER A 40 6.27 -15.92 -21.34
N ARG A 41 7.48 -16.00 -21.93
CA ARG A 41 8.68 -15.39 -21.34
C ARG A 41 8.69 -13.88 -21.62
N PRO A 42 8.52 -13.00 -20.63
CA PRO A 42 8.44 -11.57 -20.86
C PRO A 42 9.82 -10.96 -21.17
N ALA A 43 9.83 -9.99 -22.08
CA ALA A 43 10.99 -9.17 -22.42
C ALA A 43 11.47 -8.32 -21.22
N PRO A 44 12.78 -7.99 -21.13
CA PRO A 44 13.34 -7.18 -20.05
C PRO A 44 12.66 -5.80 -19.93
N LEU A 45 12.59 -5.25 -18.71
CA LEU A 45 11.93 -3.96 -18.44
C LEU A 45 12.59 -2.83 -19.22
N THR A 46 11.77 -1.92 -19.75
CA THR A 46 12.27 -0.69 -20.39
C THR A 46 12.72 0.32 -19.32
N PRO A 47 13.69 1.20 -19.63
CA PRO A 47 14.20 2.19 -18.67
C PRO A 47 13.13 3.18 -18.18
N ASP A 48 12.07 3.41 -18.98
CA ASP A 48 10.97 4.29 -18.62
C ASP A 48 10.00 3.66 -17.63
N GLU A 49 9.77 2.35 -17.75
CA GLU A 49 9.02 1.55 -16.76
C GLU A 49 9.75 1.53 -15.41
N LEU A 50 11.08 1.37 -15.43
CA LEU A 50 11.90 1.42 -14.22
C LEU A 50 11.80 2.78 -13.52
N ARG A 51 11.84 3.90 -14.28
CA ARG A 51 11.67 5.25 -13.74
C ARG A 51 10.27 5.47 -13.14
N ARG A 52 9.22 4.85 -13.69
CA ARG A 52 7.87 4.89 -13.10
C ARG A 52 7.84 4.17 -11.75
N LEU A 53 8.42 2.97 -11.66
CA LEU A 53 8.52 2.21 -10.42
C LEU A 53 9.32 2.95 -9.33
N GLN A 54 10.45 3.56 -9.69
CA GLN A 54 11.25 4.34 -8.75
C GLN A 54 10.51 5.59 -8.22
N ARG A 55 9.75 6.28 -9.08
CA ARG A 55 8.93 7.43 -8.64
C ARG A 55 7.85 6.98 -7.67
N TRP A 56 7.22 5.84 -7.95
CA TRP A 56 6.25 5.27 -7.04
C TRP A 56 6.88 4.90 -5.69
N GLN A 57 8.02 4.21 -5.69
CA GLN A 57 8.73 3.84 -4.46
C GLN A 57 9.11 5.05 -3.61
N ARG A 58 9.56 6.14 -4.26
CA ARG A 58 9.82 7.42 -3.56
C ARG A 58 8.55 7.97 -2.90
N ARG A 59 7.42 7.99 -3.61
CA ARG A 59 6.14 8.44 -3.04
C ARG A 59 5.71 7.59 -1.86
N MET A 60 5.83 6.27 -1.95
CA MET A 60 5.45 5.37 -0.86
C MET A 60 6.34 5.57 0.37
N ARG A 61 7.64 5.79 0.17
CA ARG A 61 8.57 6.14 1.25
C ARG A 61 8.19 7.46 1.92
N TRP A 62 7.78 8.47 1.16
CA TRP A 62 7.28 9.73 1.72
C TRP A 62 6.01 9.56 2.53
N VAL A 63 5.05 8.77 2.05
CA VAL A 63 3.81 8.47 2.80
C VAL A 63 4.12 7.71 4.10
N ALA A 64 5.00 6.72 4.04
CA ALA A 64 5.41 5.99 5.23
C ALA A 64 6.11 6.89 6.27
N LEU A 65 7.04 7.73 5.83
CA LEU A 65 7.72 8.72 6.69
C LEU A 65 6.72 9.73 7.28
N GLY A 66 5.80 10.24 6.47
CA GLY A 66 4.75 11.14 6.94
C GLY A 66 3.83 10.48 7.97
N THR A 67 3.49 9.21 7.77
CA THR A 67 2.66 8.44 8.72
C THR A 67 3.39 8.22 10.05
N LEU A 68 4.68 7.83 10.00
CA LEU A 68 5.51 7.66 11.20
C LEU A 68 5.70 8.99 11.95
N PHE A 69 5.99 10.06 11.22
CA PHE A 69 6.12 11.40 11.79
C PHE A 69 4.81 11.84 12.47
N TYR A 70 3.68 11.66 11.78
CA TYR A 70 2.36 11.95 12.34
C TYR A 70 2.07 11.17 13.62
N LEU A 71 2.39 9.88 13.63
CA LEU A 71 2.27 9.03 14.82
C LEU A 71 3.13 9.55 15.98
N GLY A 72 4.39 9.94 15.71
CA GLY A 72 5.27 10.53 16.73
C GLY A 72 4.70 11.83 17.31
N VAL A 73 4.24 12.73 16.45
CA VAL A 73 3.57 13.98 16.87
C VAL A 73 2.31 13.68 17.67
N MET A 74 1.50 12.71 17.25
CA MET A 74 0.27 12.33 17.94
C MET A 74 0.53 11.76 19.33
N VAL A 75 1.55 10.93 19.49
CA VAL A 75 1.95 10.41 20.80
C VAL A 75 2.38 11.57 21.72
N GLY A 76 3.21 12.49 21.23
CA GLY A 76 3.60 13.69 22.00
C GLY A 76 2.40 14.58 22.36
N PHE A 77 1.53 14.84 21.40
CA PHE A 77 0.34 15.67 21.55
C PHE A 77 -0.65 15.06 22.55
N THR A 78 -0.94 13.77 22.45
CA THR A 78 -1.85 13.07 23.39
C THR A 78 -1.28 12.96 24.81
N SER A 79 0.04 13.01 24.97
CA SER A 79 0.70 13.00 26.28
C SER A 79 0.69 14.38 26.96
N ALA A 80 0.64 15.46 26.17
CA ALA A 80 0.79 16.83 26.67
C ALA A 80 -0.54 17.57 26.88
N LEU A 81 -1.65 17.07 26.34
CA LEU A 81 -2.93 17.77 26.41
C LEU A 81 -3.77 17.39 27.63
N PRO A 82 -4.36 18.38 28.34
CA PRO A 82 -5.33 18.15 29.39
C PRO A 82 -6.63 17.56 28.82
N ASP A 83 -7.35 16.78 29.63
CA ASP A 83 -8.56 16.04 29.24
C ASP A 83 -9.68 16.92 28.64
N GLU A 84 -9.64 18.21 28.92
CA GLU A 84 -10.59 19.22 28.45
C GLU A 84 -10.58 19.39 26.91
N ALA A 85 -9.50 18.96 26.25
CA ALA A 85 -9.34 19.01 24.80
C ALA A 85 -9.76 17.72 24.07
N MET A 86 -10.72 16.97 24.61
CA MET A 86 -11.26 15.74 24.00
C MET A 86 -11.67 15.90 22.53
N LEU A 87 -12.18 17.08 22.14
CA LEU A 87 -12.66 17.33 20.78
C LEU A 87 -11.51 17.37 19.76
N LEU A 88 -10.39 18.02 20.10
CA LEU A 88 -9.17 18.00 19.28
C LEU A 88 -8.59 16.59 19.19
N ARG A 89 -8.61 15.83 20.29
CA ARG A 89 -8.13 14.45 20.32
C ARG A 89 -8.95 13.55 19.38
N ARG A 90 -10.28 13.69 19.36
CA ARG A 90 -11.17 12.96 18.42
C ARG A 90 -10.91 13.32 16.96
N LEU A 91 -10.74 14.60 16.65
CA LEU A 91 -10.40 15.07 15.30
C LEU A 91 -9.07 14.49 14.81
N ALA A 92 -8.08 14.44 15.67
CA ALA A 92 -6.79 13.87 15.34
C ALA A 92 -6.84 12.35 15.09
N PHE A 93 -7.69 11.62 15.82
CA PHE A 93 -7.93 10.20 15.55
C PHE A 93 -8.62 9.95 14.20
N LEU A 94 -9.36 10.92 13.66
CA LEU A 94 -10.00 10.82 12.33
C LEU A 94 -8.99 10.93 11.17
N VAL A 95 -7.86 11.61 11.38
CA VAL A 95 -6.81 11.77 10.36
C VAL A 95 -6.04 10.47 10.15
N LEU A 96 -5.88 9.66 11.20
CA LEU A 96 -5.16 8.38 11.16
C LEU A 96 -5.75 7.37 10.14
N PRO A 97 -7.06 7.04 10.17
CA PRO A 97 -7.65 6.15 9.17
C PRO A 97 -7.57 6.72 7.75
N ALA A 98 -7.64 8.04 7.57
CA ALA A 98 -7.45 8.66 6.26
C ALA A 98 -6.02 8.45 5.71
N MET A 99 -4.99 8.61 6.56
CA MET A 99 -3.60 8.33 6.21
C MET A 99 -3.38 6.85 5.90
N ILE A 100 -3.93 5.95 6.72
CA ILE A 100 -3.86 4.50 6.49
C ILE A 100 -4.52 4.15 5.15
N LEU A 101 -5.72 4.69 4.88
CA LEU A 101 -6.44 4.43 3.64
C LEU A 101 -5.67 4.96 2.43
N ALA A 102 -5.07 6.15 2.53
CA ALA A 102 -4.21 6.70 1.48
C ALA A 102 -2.97 5.83 1.23
N GLY A 103 -2.33 5.33 2.30
CA GLY A 103 -1.20 4.40 2.20
C GLY A 103 -1.59 3.09 1.53
N VAL A 104 -2.74 2.52 1.92
CA VAL A 104 -3.34 1.33 1.31
C VAL A 104 -3.60 1.55 -0.18
N VAL A 105 -4.31 2.62 -0.55
CA VAL A 105 -4.61 2.94 -1.95
C VAL A 105 -3.31 3.13 -2.75
N LEU A 106 -2.31 3.79 -2.17
CA LEU A 106 -1.02 4.00 -2.83
C LEU A 106 -0.24 2.68 -3.00
N GLN A 107 -0.25 1.81 -1.98
CA GLN A 107 0.35 0.47 -2.04
C GLN A 107 -0.29 -0.39 -3.13
N PHE A 108 -1.61 -0.29 -3.29
CA PHE A 108 -2.38 -1.01 -4.30
C PHE A 108 -2.44 -0.32 -5.68
N SER A 109 -1.83 0.86 -5.82
CA SER A 109 -1.76 1.59 -7.09
C SER A 109 -0.64 1.08 -8.00
N VAL A 110 0.34 0.35 -7.46
CA VAL A 110 1.39 -0.25 -8.28
C VAL A 110 0.82 -1.38 -9.08
N ARG A 111 1.06 -1.31 -10.38
CA ARG A 111 0.83 -2.39 -11.30
C ARG A 111 2.15 -2.77 -11.93
N CYS A 112 2.33 -4.05 -12.20
CA CYS A 112 3.41 -4.52 -13.03
C CYS A 112 3.21 -3.90 -14.43
N PRO A 113 4.18 -3.18 -15.00
CA PRO A 113 3.99 -2.52 -16.29
C PRO A 113 3.78 -3.50 -17.46
N ARG A 114 4.23 -4.76 -17.31
CA ARG A 114 4.04 -5.82 -18.32
C ARG A 114 2.66 -6.47 -18.25
N PHE A 115 2.16 -6.69 -17.05
CA PHE A 115 0.97 -7.49 -16.80
C PHE A 115 -0.23 -6.65 -16.33
N GLU A 116 -0.02 -5.36 -16.08
CA GLU A 116 -0.94 -4.40 -15.45
C GLU A 116 -1.58 -4.90 -14.13
N LEU A 117 -1.03 -5.97 -13.59
CA LEU A 117 -1.53 -6.61 -12.38
C LEU A 117 -0.87 -6.00 -11.15
N PRO A 118 -1.63 -5.80 -10.06
CA PRO A 118 -1.07 -5.29 -8.83
C PRO A 118 0.02 -6.24 -8.31
N LEU A 119 1.13 -5.68 -7.84
CA LEU A 119 2.32 -6.45 -7.42
C LEU A 119 2.11 -7.36 -6.20
N GLY A 120 0.89 -7.48 -5.70
CA GLY A 120 0.51 -8.31 -4.55
C GLY A 120 0.63 -7.57 -3.22
N LEU A 121 0.00 -8.15 -2.19
CA LEU A 121 0.13 -7.77 -0.79
C LEU A 121 1.50 -8.24 -0.28
N GLN A 122 2.58 -7.64 -0.75
CA GLN A 122 3.87 -7.84 -0.09
C GLN A 122 3.98 -6.88 1.08
N SER A 123 4.31 -7.43 2.24
CA SER A 123 4.58 -6.72 3.49
C SER A 123 5.82 -5.81 3.44
N SER A 124 6.51 -5.78 2.29
CA SER A 124 7.70 -4.97 2.07
C SER A 124 7.30 -3.59 1.53
N LEU A 125 7.83 -2.53 2.15
CA LEU A 125 7.74 -1.15 1.67
C LEU A 125 8.52 -0.90 0.36
N GLY A 126 9.25 -1.90 -0.15
CA GLY A 126 10.09 -1.81 -1.33
C GLY A 126 9.54 -2.60 -2.51
N VAL A 127 9.91 -2.17 -3.73
CA VAL A 127 9.71 -2.97 -4.94
C VAL A 127 10.58 -4.23 -4.81
N PRO A 128 10.02 -5.44 -4.96
CA PRO A 128 10.81 -6.67 -4.89
C PRO A 128 11.85 -6.72 -6.01
N PRO A 129 13.00 -7.39 -5.79
CA PRO A 129 14.02 -7.58 -6.82
C PRO A 129 13.46 -8.25 -8.06
N ASP A 130 12.60 -9.25 -7.86
CA ASP A 130 11.96 -10.00 -8.92
C ASP A 130 10.45 -10.04 -8.72
N CYS A 131 9.74 -10.00 -9.83
CA CYS A 131 8.29 -10.19 -9.87
C CYS A 131 7.94 -11.67 -9.59
N GLU A 132 7.27 -12.01 -8.49
CA GLU A 132 6.86 -13.40 -8.19
C GLU A 132 6.01 -14.05 -9.31
N ARG A 133 5.36 -13.25 -10.14
CA ARG A 133 4.52 -13.73 -11.26
C ARG A 133 5.24 -13.78 -12.59
N CYS A 134 6.07 -12.78 -12.87
CA CYS A 134 6.66 -12.58 -14.18
C CYS A 134 8.16 -12.91 -14.23
N GLY A 135 8.80 -13.13 -13.09
CA GLY A 135 10.22 -13.45 -12.97
C GLY A 135 11.15 -12.34 -13.46
N VAL A 136 10.64 -11.21 -13.96
CA VAL A 136 11.47 -10.11 -14.44
C VAL A 136 12.05 -9.36 -13.26
N GLY A 137 13.37 -9.17 -13.28
CA GLY A 137 14.09 -8.31 -12.36
C GLY A 137 13.60 -6.88 -12.48
N GLN A 138 13.01 -6.35 -11.41
CA GLN A 138 12.53 -4.98 -11.31
C GLN A 138 13.56 -4.04 -10.67
N LEU A 139 14.64 -4.59 -10.12
CA LEU A 139 15.82 -3.82 -9.73
C LEU A 139 16.84 -3.81 -10.87
N ALA A 140 17.54 -2.67 -11.02
CA ALA A 140 18.67 -2.57 -11.93
C ALA A 140 19.63 -3.74 -11.67
N PRO A 141 20.23 -4.34 -12.72
CA PRO A 141 21.12 -5.48 -12.56
C PRO A 141 22.16 -5.13 -11.51
N LYS A 142 22.21 -5.92 -10.42
CA LYS A 142 23.24 -5.80 -9.41
C LYS A 142 24.58 -5.86 -10.15
N PRO A 143 25.51 -4.90 -9.96
CA PRO A 143 26.82 -4.96 -10.60
C PRO A 143 27.39 -6.35 -10.35
N GLN A 144 27.58 -7.14 -11.40
CA GLN A 144 28.19 -8.45 -11.24
C GLN A 144 29.57 -8.20 -10.64
N ALA A 145 29.80 -8.76 -9.45
CA ALA A 145 31.13 -8.71 -8.85
C ALA A 145 32.13 -9.29 -9.86
N PRO A 146 33.27 -8.63 -10.12
CA PRO A 146 34.25 -9.13 -11.08
C PRO A 146 34.64 -10.55 -10.65
N ARG A 147 34.44 -11.54 -11.54
CA ARG A 147 35.00 -12.87 -11.35
C ARG A 147 36.52 -12.71 -11.33
N ARG A 148 37.12 -12.92 -10.15
CA ARG A 148 38.56 -13.15 -10.03
C ARG A 148 38.86 -14.61 -10.32
#